data_AF-A0A6V8NGZ0-F1
#
_entry.id   AF-A0A6V8NGZ0-F1
#
_cell.length_a   1.000
_cell.length_b   1.000
_cell.length_c   1.000
_cell.angle_alpha   90.00
_cell.angle_beta   90.00
_cell.angle_gamma   90.00
#
_symmetry.space_group_name_H-M   'P 1'
#
loop_
_entity.id
_entity.type
_entity.pdbx_description
1 polymer ?
#
loop_
_entity_poly.entity_id
_entity_poly.type
_entity_poly.pdbx_seq_one_letter_code
_entity_poly.pdbx_strand_id
1 'polypeptide(L)' 'MRVLFVGDVIGRPGRTAVKLLLPSLVHDHGIDLTIANGENAAGGIGITPEVAKELL' A
#
# COMPACT_ATOMS: atom_id res chain seq x y z
N MET A 1 11.67 3.51 -16.35
CA MET A 1 11.27 3.55 -14.94
C MET A 1 9.75 3.74 -14.87
N ARG A 2 9.03 2.77 -14.32
CA ARG A 2 7.57 2.77 -14.15
C ARG A 2 7.25 2.93 -12.67
N VAL A 3 6.38 3.88 -12.34
CA VAL A 3 5.97 4.18 -10.98
C VAL A 3 4.49 3.88 -10.82
N LEU A 4 4.13 3.14 -9.77
CA LEU A 4 2.74 2.91 -9.37
C LEU A 4 2.41 3.81 -8.18
N PHE A 5 1.34 4.59 -8.31
CA PHE A 5 0.78 5.34 -7.19
C PHE A 5 -0.52 4.66 -6.73
N VAL A 6 -0.54 4.20 -5.48
CA VAL A 6 -1.72 3.68 -4.80
C VAL A 6 -2.35 4.84 -4.04
N GLY A 7 -3.66 5.00 -4.19
CA GLY A 7 -4.44 5.94 -3.40
C GLY A 7 -4.43 5.60 -1.91
N ASP A 8 -5.37 6.18 -1.17
CA ASP A 8 -5.41 6.05 0.27
C ASP A 8 -5.67 4.60 0.74
N VAL A 9 -4.80 4.10 1.61
CA VAL A 9 -4.88 2.77 2.20
C VAL A 9 -5.71 2.86 3.48
N ILE A 10 -6.99 2.49 3.40
CA ILE A 10 -7.93 2.67 4.51
C ILE A 10 -8.02 1.39 5.37
N GLY A 11 -7.51 1.47 6.59
CA GLY A 11 -7.67 0.45 7.64
C GLY A 11 -7.19 -0.95 7.25
N ARG A 12 -7.65 -1.97 7.99
CA ARG A 12 -7.32 -3.38 7.71
C ARG A 12 -7.69 -3.84 6.28
N PRO A 13 -8.86 -3.49 5.72
CA PRO A 13 -9.21 -3.91 4.36
C PRO A 13 -8.24 -3.36 3.31
N GLY A 14 -7.85 -2.09 3.40
CA GLY A 14 -6.88 -1.47 2.48
C GLY A 14 -5.52 -2.16 2.55
N ARG A 15 -5.00 -2.37 3.76
CA ARG A 15 -3.70 -3.05 3.94
C ARG A 15 -3.71 -4.49 3.43
N THR A 16 -4.82 -5.20 3.63
CA THR A 16 -5.01 -6.55 3.10
C THR A 16 -5.02 -6.55 1.57
N ALA A 17 -5.72 -5.59 0.95
CA ALA A 17 -5.74 -5.44 -0.50
C ALA A 17 -4.34 -5.15 -1.06
N VAL A 18 -3.59 -4.23 -0.46
CA VAL A 18 -2.19 -3.96 -0.84
C VAL A 18 -1.35 -5.23 -0.77
N LYS A 19 -1.41 -5.95 0.35
CA LYS A 19 -0.63 -7.18 0.55
C LYS A 19 -0.94 -8.27 -0.48
N LEU A 20 -2.19 -8.41 -0.90
CA LEU A 20 -2.63 -9.47 -1.81
C LEU A 20 -2.47 -9.11 -3.29
N LEU A 21 -2.67 -7.84 -3.65
CA LEU A 21 -2.78 -7.42 -5.06
C LEU A 21 -1.53 -6.71 -5.59
N LEU A 22 -0.78 -6.00 -4.73
CA LEU A 22 0.37 -5.22 -5.19
C LEU A 22 1.46 -6.08 -5.85
N PRO A 23 1.81 -7.29 -5.34
CA PRO A 23 2.89 -8.09 -5.94
C PRO A 23 2.62 -8.47 -7.40
N SER A 24 1.39 -8.86 -7.75
CA SER A 24 1.04 -9.20 -9.14
C SER A 24 1.05 -7.96 -10.02
N LEU A 25 0.50 -6.83 -9.55
CA LEU A 25 0.56 -5.56 -10.30
C LEU A 25 2.01 -5.12 -10.59
N VAL A 26 2.90 -5.28 -9.60
CA VAL A 26 4.33 -4.97 -9.78
C VAL A 26 4.95 -5.86 -10.85
N HIS A 27 4.69 -7.17 -10.80
CA HIS A 27 5.19 -8.13 -11.78
C HIS A 27 4.64 -7.85 -13.18
N ASP A 28 3.32 -7.82 -13.34
CA ASP A 28 2.62 -7.79 -14.62
C ASP A 28 2.89 -6.50 -15.39
N HIS A 29 3.11 -5.40 -14.66
CA HIS A 29 3.37 -4.08 -15.24
C HIS A 29 4.85 -3.67 -15.16
N GLY A 30 5.74 -4.49 -14.61
CA GLY A 30 7.16 -4.17 -14.46
C GLY A 30 7.37 -2.84 -13.73
N ILE A 31 6.76 -2.68 -12.55
CA ILE A 31 6.85 -1.48 -11.72
C ILE A 31 8.20 -1.44 -10.99
N ASP A 32 8.90 -0.30 -11.08
CA ASP A 32 10.20 -0.09 -10.43
C ASP A 32 10.06 0.56 -9.04
N LEU A 33 8.98 1.33 -8.82
CA LEU A 33 8.70 2.03 -7.55
C LEU A 33 7.20 2.08 -7.30
N THR A 34 6.79 1.75 -6.07
CA THR A 34 5.41 1.96 -5.61
C THR A 34 5.38 3.02 -4.52
N ILE A 35 4.43 3.95 -4.62
CA ILE A 35 4.12 4.97 -3.61
C ILE A 35 2.66 4.76 -3.19
N ALA A 36 2.37 4.80 -1.89
CA ALA A 36 1.02 4.68 -1.37
C ALA A 36 0.72 5.78 -0.35
N ASN A 37 -0.48 6.37 -0.39
CA ASN A 37 -0.95 7.22 0.71
C ASN A 37 -1.41 6.33 1.87
N GLY A 38 -0.79 6.48 3.03
CA GLY A 38 -1.11 5.70 4.24
C GLY A 38 -1.86 6.49 5.31
N GLU A 39 -2.39 7.68 5.01
CA GLU A 39 -2.96 8.58 6.02
C GLU A 39 -4.13 7.97 6.80
N ASN A 40 -4.84 6.97 6.26
CA ASN A 40 -5.94 6.29 6.95
C ASN A 40 -5.66 4.81 7.24
N ALA A 41 -4.39 4.41 7.23
CA ALA A 41 -4.00 3.01 7.37
C ALA A 41 -4.29 2.44 8.77
N ALA A 42 -4.21 3.22 9.83
CA ALA A 42 -4.45 2.78 11.21
C ALA A 42 -5.90 2.99 11.65
N GLY A 43 -6.77 2.02 11.35
CA GLY A 43 -8.18 2.10 11.80
C GLY A 43 -8.98 3.24 11.18
N GLY A 44 -8.53 3.78 10.05
CA GLY A 44 -9.22 4.83 9.31
C GLY A 44 -8.73 6.26 9.57
N ILE A 45 -7.78 6.47 10.51
CA ILE A 45 -7.14 7.79 10.76
C ILE A 45 -5.69 7.56 11.20
N GLY A 46 -4.75 8.20 10.51
CA GLY A 46 -3.31 8.12 10.76
C GLY A 46 -2.66 6.80 10.34
N ILE A 47 -1.38 6.69 10.72
CA ILE A 47 -0.55 5.48 10.56
C ILE A 47 0.26 5.27 11.84
N THR A 48 0.36 4.03 12.32
CA THR A 48 1.27 3.66 13.42
C THR A 48 2.55 3.02 12.87
N PRO A 49 3.67 3.00 13.62
CA PRO A 49 4.90 2.34 13.18
C PRO A 49 4.72 0.86 12.80
N GLU A 50 3.87 0.13 13.53
CA GLU A 50 3.56 -1.28 13.28
C GLU A 50 2.79 -1.44 11.97
N VAL A 51 1.85 -0.53 11.71
CA VAL A 51 1.05 -0.49 10.48
C VAL A 51 1.92 -0.10 9.27
N ALA A 52 2.83 0.86 9.42
CA ALA A 52 3.77 1.22 8.38
C ALA A 52 4.69 0.03 8.03
N LYS A 53 5.17 -0.70 9.05
CA LYS A 53 5.99 -1.90 8.86
C LYS A 53 5.23 -3.06 8.21
N GLU A 54 3.90 -3.13 8.37
CA GLU A 54 3.05 -4.11 7.66
C GLU A 54 3.01 -3.86 6.14
N LEU A 55 3.24 -2.61 5.70
CA LEU A 55 3.16 -2.18 4.31
C LEU A 55 4.53 -2.16 3.59
N LEU A 56 5.63 -2.43 4.30
CA LEU A 56 7.00 -2.50 3.77
C LEU A 56 7.45 -3.95 3.61
#